data_AF-A0A419EYG0-F1
#
_entry.id   AF-A0A419EYG0-F1
#
_cell.length_a   1.000
_cell.length_b   1.000
_cell.length_c   1.000
_cell.angle_alpha   90.00
_cell.angle_beta   90.00
_cell.angle_gamma   90.00
#
_symmetry.space_group_name_H-M   'P 1'
#
loop_
_entity.id
_entity.type
_entity.pdbx_description
1 polymer ?
#
loop_
_entity_poly.entity_id
_entity_poly.type
_entity_poly.pdbx_seq_one_letter_code
_entity_poly.pdbx_strand_id
1 'polypeptide(L)'
;MYETKGLGFRLFMCLLIMVSFVLLCSACSNPSVMDMERLKALNEIYGEKYSFKLSGDFYLEVTSKGDVQVTEEELIGIYKLFFFDSSKTKKRDTAFIYLNWYKRRGRFQYQIFYDPRTGQFKKSHASHA
;
A
#
# COMPACT_ATOMS: atom_id res chain seq x y z
N MET A 1 -20.07 19.04 51.92
CA MET A 1 -19.31 17.79 51.78
C MET A 1 -20.04 16.88 50.77
N TYR A 2 -19.94 17.13 49.45
CA TYR A 2 -20.30 16.19 48.36
C TYR A 2 -19.87 16.82 47.01
N GLU A 3 -18.61 16.64 46.59
CA GLU A 3 -18.15 17.00 45.24
C GLU A 3 -17.21 15.95 44.62
N THR A 4 -17.33 14.68 45.01
CA THR A 4 -16.47 13.61 44.48
C THR A 4 -17.04 12.90 43.25
N LYS A 5 -18.29 13.16 42.85
CA LYS A 5 -18.96 12.45 41.74
C LYS A 5 -18.46 12.87 40.35
N GLY A 6 -17.89 14.07 40.20
CA GLY A 6 -17.42 14.58 38.90
C GLY A 6 -16.02 14.09 38.50
N LEU A 7 -15.15 13.78 39.47
CA LEU A 7 -13.76 13.44 39.20
C LEU A 7 -13.60 12.03 38.60
N GLY A 8 -14.35 11.06 39.14
CA GLY A 8 -14.35 9.68 38.63
C GLY A 8 -14.88 9.56 37.20
N PHE A 9 -15.93 10.33 36.88
CA PHE A 9 -16.48 10.36 35.51
C PHE A 9 -15.50 10.98 34.50
N ARG A 10 -14.79 12.05 34.88
CA ARG A 10 -13.76 12.67 34.03
C ARG A 10 -12.57 11.74 33.80
N LEU A 11 -12.09 11.05 34.83
CA LEU A 11 -11.02 10.07 34.71
C LEU A 11 -11.42 8.88 33.83
N PHE A 12 -12.65 8.40 33.97
CA PHE A 12 -13.20 7.32 33.13
C PHE A 12 -13.33 7.74 31.65
N MET A 13 -13.80 8.97 31.40
CA MET A 13 -13.85 9.54 30.05
C MET A 13 -12.46 9.69 29.43
N CYS A 14 -11.47 10.19 30.18
CA CYS A 14 -10.09 10.28 29.70
C CYS A 14 -9.49 8.90 29.40
N LEU A 15 -9.78 7.88 30.23
CA LEU A 15 -9.36 6.51 30.00
C LEU A 15 -9.96 5.95 28.70
N LEU A 16 -11.27 6.15 28.49
CA LEU A 16 -11.96 5.72 27.26
C LEU A 16 -11.35 6.37 26.02
N ILE A 17 -11.07 7.68 26.06
CA ILE A 17 -10.44 8.39 24.95
C ILE A 17 -9.05 7.83 24.66
N MET A 18 -8.23 7.58 25.70
CA MET A 18 -6.90 7.00 25.51
C MET A 18 -6.96 5.58 24.94
N VAL A 19 -7.88 4.73 25.43
CA VAL A 19 -8.08 3.37 24.89
C VAL A 19 -8.54 3.42 23.43
N SER A 20 -9.48 4.31 23.08
CA SER A 20 -9.92 4.51 21.69
C SER A 20 -8.78 4.99 20.79
N PHE A 21 -7.89 5.87 21.27
CA PHE A 21 -6.75 6.36 20.50
C PHE A 21 -5.72 5.25 20.23
N VAL A 22 -5.44 4.40 21.22
CA VAL A 22 -4.53 3.25 21.09
C VAL A 22 -5.08 2.22 20.10
N LEU A 23 -6.39 1.97 20.11
CA LEU A 23 -7.05 1.07 19.16
C LEU A 23 -7.06 1.63 17.72
N LEU A 24 -7.11 2.95 17.54
CA LEU A 24 -7.02 3.58 16.22
C LEU A 24 -5.60 3.53 15.63
N CYS A 25 -4.55 3.64 16.46
CA CYS A 25 -3.16 3.55 15.99
C CYS A 25 -2.75 2.12 15.55
N SER A 26 -3.49 1.09 15.96
CA SER A 26 -3.22 -0.31 15.59
C SER A 26 -3.90 -0.73 14.28
N ALA A 27 -4.68 0.17 13.67
CA ALA A 27 -5.29 -0.01 12.35
C ALA A 27 -4.41 0.46 11.18
N CYS A 28 -3.12 0.75 11.41
CA CYS A 28 -2.14 0.86 10.32
C CYS A 28 -2.09 -0.48 9.56
N SER A 29 -2.22 -0.45 8.24
CA SER A 29 -2.37 -1.68 7.47
C SER A 29 -1.03 -2.41 7.39
N ASN A 30 -0.84 -3.38 8.27
CA ASN A 30 0.33 -4.24 8.21
C ASN A 30 0.24 -5.16 6.98
N PRO A 31 1.31 -5.33 6.19
CA PRO A 31 1.34 -6.28 5.09
C PRO A 31 0.94 -7.69 5.54
N SER A 32 0.07 -8.34 4.76
CA SER A 32 -0.27 -9.75 5.03
C SER A 32 0.89 -10.67 4.66
N VAL A 33 0.88 -11.91 5.14
CA VAL A 33 1.86 -12.95 4.76
C VAL A 33 1.90 -13.12 3.23
N MET A 34 0.73 -13.11 2.59
CA MET A 34 0.63 -13.22 1.13
C MET A 34 1.22 -12.00 0.41
N ASP A 35 1.10 -10.79 0.96
CA ASP A 35 1.74 -9.60 0.38
C ASP A 35 3.27 -9.73 0.42
N MET A 36 3.83 -10.27 1.51
CA MET A 36 5.26 -10.53 1.63
C MET A 36 5.73 -11.61 0.66
N GLU A 37 4.97 -12.69 0.47
CA GLU A 37 5.27 -13.72 -0.55
C GLU A 37 5.27 -13.14 -1.97
N ARG A 38 4.29 -12.29 -2.29
CA ARG A 38 4.21 -11.62 -3.60
C ARG A 38 5.33 -10.62 -3.80
N LEU A 39 5.71 -9.89 -2.75
CA LEU A 39 6.87 -9.01 -2.78
C LEU A 39 8.17 -9.80 -3.02
N LYS A 40 8.30 -10.99 -2.43
CA LYS A 40 9.43 -11.90 -2.68
C LYS A 40 9.44 -12.36 -4.14
N ALA A 41 8.31 -12.83 -4.67
CA ALA A 41 8.19 -13.24 -6.07
C ALA A 41 8.51 -12.10 -7.06
N LEU A 42 8.11 -10.87 -6.75
CA LEU A 42 8.50 -9.69 -7.52
C LEU A 42 10.02 -9.49 -7.53
N ASN A 43 10.66 -9.58 -6.37
CA ASN A 43 12.12 -9.46 -6.28
C ASN A 43 12.85 -10.59 -7.01
N GLU A 44 12.32 -11.81 -7.00
CA GLU A 44 12.92 -12.94 -7.73
C GLU A 44 12.84 -12.74 -9.25
N ILE A 45 11.70 -12.23 -9.77
CA ILE A 45 11.48 -12.10 -11.22
C ILE A 45 12.07 -10.80 -11.79
N TYR A 46 11.94 -9.69 -11.05
CA TYR A 46 12.21 -8.34 -11.53
C TYR A 46 13.29 -7.61 -10.72
N GLY A 47 13.85 -8.24 -9.68
CA GLY A 47 14.76 -7.61 -8.73
C GLY A 47 16.08 -7.14 -9.32
N GLU A 48 16.50 -7.63 -10.48
CA GLU A 48 17.69 -7.07 -11.17
C GLU A 48 17.43 -5.65 -11.68
N LYS A 49 16.23 -5.41 -12.21
CA LYS A 49 15.83 -4.13 -12.83
C LYS A 49 15.16 -3.17 -11.86
N TYR A 50 14.52 -3.67 -10.80
CA TYR A 50 13.75 -2.83 -9.88
C TYR A 50 14.03 -3.16 -8.42
N SER A 51 13.74 -2.19 -7.56
CA SER A 51 13.54 -2.42 -6.13
C SER A 51 12.07 -2.18 -5.79
N PHE A 52 11.53 -3.06 -4.94
CA PHE A 52 10.14 -3.03 -4.52
C PHE A 52 10.04 -2.69 -3.04
N LYS A 53 9.08 -1.85 -2.67
CA LYS A 53 8.79 -1.50 -1.27
C LYS A 53 7.29 -1.35 -1.08
N LEU A 54 6.76 -1.92 -0.01
CA LEU A 54 5.41 -1.60 0.47
C LEU A 54 5.52 -0.33 1.30
N SER A 55 4.83 0.74 0.89
CA SER A 55 4.98 2.07 1.44
C SER A 55 3.63 2.67 1.77
N GLY A 56 3.49 3.16 3.01
CA GLY A 56 2.20 3.55 3.56
C GLY A 56 1.20 2.40 3.55
N ASP A 57 -0.08 2.75 3.64
CA ASP A 57 -1.14 1.74 3.74
C ASP A 57 -1.62 1.22 2.37
N PHE A 58 -1.33 1.93 1.27
CA PHE A 58 -2.02 1.68 -0.01
C PHE A 58 -1.13 1.49 -1.25
N TYR A 59 0.19 1.64 -1.13
CA TYR A 59 1.09 1.69 -2.30
C TYR A 59 2.15 0.58 -2.31
N LEU A 60 2.30 -0.06 -3.47
CA LEU A 60 3.51 -0.77 -3.87
C LEU A 60 4.41 0.20 -4.64
N GLU A 61 5.56 0.55 -4.10
CA GLU A 61 6.56 1.35 -4.78
C GLU A 61 7.47 0.47 -5.64
N VAL A 62 7.69 0.91 -6.88
CA VAL A 62 8.57 0.28 -7.86
C VAL A 62 9.59 1.33 -8.30
N THR A 63 10.87 1.12 -7.94
CA THR A 63 11.95 2.04 -8.32
C THR A 63 12.92 1.36 -9.28
N SER A 64 13.26 2.00 -10.39
CA SER A 64 14.20 1.44 -11.37
C SER A 64 15.66 1.44 -10.84
N LYS A 65 16.35 0.30 -11.00
CA LYS A 65 17.78 0.15 -10.76
C LYS A 65 18.52 0.52 -12.05
N GLY A 66 19.35 1.56 -11.99
CA GLY A 66 20.08 2.02 -13.18
C GLY A 66 19.21 2.79 -14.19
N ASP A 67 19.77 3.00 -15.38
CA ASP A 67 19.09 3.59 -16.53
C ASP A 67 18.49 2.46 -17.40
N VAL A 68 17.54 1.72 -16.84
CA VAL A 68 16.78 0.70 -17.57
C VAL A 68 15.60 1.35 -18.31
N GLN A 69 15.34 0.88 -19.53
CA GLN A 69 14.12 1.25 -20.24
C GLN A 69 12.93 0.53 -19.60
N VAL A 70 11.97 1.30 -19.10
CA VAL A 70 10.75 0.79 -18.44
C VAL A 70 9.57 0.99 -19.39
N THR A 71 8.84 -0.08 -19.69
CA THR A 71 7.60 -0.01 -20.48
C THR A 71 6.37 -0.09 -19.58
N GLU A 72 5.24 0.39 -20.09
CA GLU A 72 3.98 0.32 -19.36
C GLU A 72 3.49 -1.13 -19.20
N GLU A 73 3.69 -1.97 -20.22
CA GLU A 73 3.35 -3.39 -20.18
C GLU A 73 4.12 -4.13 -19.08
N GLU A 74 5.38 -3.77 -18.87
CA GLU A 74 6.22 -4.35 -17.81
C GLU A 74 5.67 -3.97 -16.42
N LEU A 75 5.32 -2.70 -16.21
CA LEU A 75 4.72 -2.24 -14.96
C LEU A 75 3.32 -2.82 -14.72
N ILE A 76 2.51 -3.01 -15.77
CA ILE A 76 1.23 -3.73 -15.68
C ILE A 76 1.47 -5.20 -15.31
N GLY A 77 2.53 -5.82 -15.85
CA GLY A 77 2.95 -7.17 -15.47
C GLY A 77 3.27 -7.29 -13.98
N ILE A 78 4.06 -6.34 -13.46
CA ILE A 78 4.37 -6.21 -12.03
C ILE A 78 3.08 -6.03 -11.22
N TYR A 79 2.19 -5.13 -11.64
CA TYR A 79 0.90 -4.91 -10.98
C TYR A 79 0.11 -6.21 -10.90
N LYS A 80 -0.10 -6.89 -12.03
CA LYS A 80 -0.87 -8.13 -12.04
C LYS A 80 -0.26 -9.21 -11.15
N LEU A 81 1.07 -9.34 -11.15
CA LEU A 81 1.75 -10.33 -10.33
C LEU A 81 1.51 -10.13 -8.82
N PHE A 82 1.43 -8.87 -8.37
CA PHE A 82 1.22 -8.55 -6.97
C PHE A 82 -0.27 -8.50 -6.56
N PHE A 83 -1.09 -7.84 -7.36
CA PHE A 83 -2.47 -7.48 -7.00
C PHE A 83 -3.51 -8.47 -7.48
N PHE A 84 -3.17 -9.41 -8.39
CA PHE A 84 -4.10 -10.42 -8.86
C PHE A 84 -3.74 -11.81 -8.31
N ASP A 85 -4.72 -12.71 -8.35
CA ASP A 85 -4.52 -14.12 -8.04
C ASP A 85 -3.51 -14.79 -8.98
N SER A 86 -3.17 -16.04 -8.70
CA SER A 86 -2.20 -16.80 -9.51
C SER A 86 -2.65 -16.98 -10.97
N SER A 87 -3.97 -16.95 -11.24
CA SER A 87 -4.53 -16.94 -12.60
C SER A 87 -4.49 -15.56 -13.28
N LYS A 88 -4.16 -14.48 -12.55
CA LYS A 88 -4.16 -13.09 -13.02
C LYS A 88 -5.52 -12.61 -13.53
N THR A 89 -6.61 -13.23 -13.09
CA THR A 89 -7.98 -12.95 -13.57
C THR A 89 -8.79 -12.17 -12.55
N LYS A 90 -8.57 -12.39 -11.25
CA LYS A 90 -9.25 -11.68 -10.18
C LYS A 90 -8.27 -10.88 -9.33
N LYS A 91 -8.62 -9.62 -9.04
CA LYS A 91 -7.87 -8.81 -8.06
C LYS A 91 -8.02 -9.43 -6.67
N ARG A 92 -6.91 -9.60 -5.96
CA ARG A 92 -6.89 -10.12 -4.59
C ARG A 92 -7.46 -9.10 -3.62
N ASP A 93 -7.89 -9.61 -2.48
CA ASP A 93 -8.18 -8.78 -1.32
C ASP A 93 -6.85 -8.42 -0.64
N THR A 94 -6.47 -7.15 -0.71
CA THR A 94 -5.25 -6.60 -0.13
C THR A 94 -5.48 -5.12 0.14
N ALA A 95 -4.89 -4.60 1.22
CA ALA A 95 -4.97 -3.18 1.56
C ALA A 95 -4.30 -2.30 0.49
N PHE A 96 -3.34 -2.84 -0.26
CA PHE A 96 -2.64 -2.10 -1.31
C PHE A 96 -3.50 -1.97 -2.58
N ILE A 97 -3.52 -0.78 -3.18
CA ILE A 97 -4.41 -0.47 -4.32
C ILE A 97 -3.64 0.07 -5.52
N TYR A 98 -2.49 0.70 -5.29
CA TYR A 98 -1.75 1.46 -6.30
C TYR A 98 -0.33 0.93 -6.46
N LEU A 99 0.18 0.99 -7.70
CA LEU A 99 1.60 0.81 -8.00
C LEU A 99 2.20 2.18 -8.32
N ASN A 100 3.09 2.68 -7.47
CA ASN A 100 3.80 3.94 -7.71
C ASN A 100 5.13 3.66 -8.39
N TRP A 101 5.33 4.20 -9.58
CA TRP A 101 6.58 4.07 -10.31
C TRP A 101 7.50 5.27 -10.10
N TYR A 102 8.76 4.96 -9.77
CA TYR A 102 9.82 5.92 -9.57
C TYR A 102 11.01 5.60 -10.48
N LYS A 103 11.65 6.65 -11.00
CA LYS A 103 12.96 6.54 -11.65
C LYS A 103 14.06 6.34 -10.60
N ARG A 104 15.25 5.95 -11.07
CA ARG A 104 16.49 5.97 -10.29
C ARG A 104 16.61 7.30 -9.53
N ARG A 105 16.95 7.25 -8.23
CA ARG A 105 16.95 8.35 -7.26
C ARG A 105 15.58 8.71 -6.64
N GLY A 106 14.56 7.88 -6.81
CA GLY A 106 13.28 8.05 -6.11
C GLY A 106 12.41 9.18 -6.66
N ARG A 107 12.62 9.59 -7.92
CA ARG A 107 11.75 10.60 -8.56
C ARG A 107 10.48 9.92 -9.06
N PHE A 108 9.34 10.27 -8.46
CA PHE A 108 8.02 9.80 -8.89
C PHE A 108 7.77 10.14 -10.36
N GLN A 109 7.11 9.24 -11.08
CA GLN A 109 6.73 9.45 -12.47
C GLN A 109 5.22 9.41 -12.65
N TYR A 110 4.59 8.31 -12.21
CA TYR A 110 3.15 8.15 -12.18
C TYR A 110 2.77 6.92 -11.32
N GLN A 111 1.49 6.83 -10.99
CA GLN A 111 0.89 5.66 -10.37
C GLN A 111 0.01 4.90 -11.37
N ILE A 112 -0.01 3.56 -11.27
CA ILE A 112 -0.89 2.67 -12.03
C ILE A 112 -1.93 2.07 -11.09
N PHE A 113 -3.18 1.99 -11.56
CA PHE A 113 -4.24 1.25 -10.89
C PHE A 113 -5.17 0.57 -11.89
N TYR A 114 -5.85 -0.47 -11.43
CA TYR A 114 -6.89 -1.16 -12.19
C TYR A 114 -8.26 -0.55 -11.87
N ASP A 115 -8.97 -0.03 -12.88
CA ASP A 115 -10.35 0.41 -12.76
C ASP A 115 -11.30 -0.77 -13.06
N PRO A 116 -11.99 -1.32 -12.04
CA PRO A 116 -12.87 -2.46 -12.23
C PRO A 116 -14.14 -2.13 -13.03
N ARG A 117 -14.53 -0.84 -13.13
CA ARG A 117 -15.73 -0.44 -13.88
C ARG A 117 -15.49 -0.48 -15.38
N THR A 118 -14.29 -0.07 -15.80
CA THR A 118 -13.91 -0.08 -17.22
C THR A 118 -13.11 -1.31 -17.62
N GLY A 119 -12.62 -2.10 -16.64
CA GLY A 119 -11.76 -3.26 -16.88
C GLY A 119 -10.37 -2.88 -17.41
N GLN A 120 -9.91 -1.66 -17.16
CA GLN A 120 -8.70 -1.10 -17.76
C GLN A 120 -7.70 -0.63 -16.71
N PHE A 121 -6.42 -0.66 -17.07
CA PHE A 121 -5.37 0.01 -16.31
C PHE A 121 -5.37 1.50 -16.61
N LYS A 122 -5.28 2.32 -15.57
CA LYS A 122 -5.22 3.78 -15.65
C LYS A 122 -3.95 4.29 -14.99
N LYS A 123 -3.48 5.43 -15.48
CA LYS A 123 -2.34 6.17 -14.94
C LYS A 123 -2.80 7.48 -14.30
N SER A 124 -2.18 7.86 -13.20
CA SER A 124 -2.31 9.20 -12.61
C SER A 124 -0.93 9.78 -12.33
N HIS A 125 -0.76 11.08 -12.60
CA HIS A 125 0.45 11.83 -12.26
C HIS A 125 0.33 12.58 -10.93
N ALA A 126 -0.85 12.58 -10.31
CA ALA A 126 -0.98 12.96 -8.92
C ALA A 126 -0.58 11.75 -8.07
N SER A 127 0.44 11.90 -7.21
CA SER A 127 0.58 10.95 -6.11
C SER A 127 -0.59 11.23 -5.17
N HIS A 128 -1.55 10.33 -5.13
CA HIS A 128 -2.43 10.29 -3.97
C HIS A 128 -1.53 9.83 -2.83
N ALA A 129 -1.28 10.71 -1.85
CA ALA A 129 -0.49 10.48 -0.66
C ALA A 129 -1.30 10.99 0.52
#